data_AF-A0AAR2IZE2-F1
#
_entry.id   AF-A0AAR2IZE2-F1
#
_cell.length_a   1.000
_cell.length_b   1.000
_cell.length_c   1.000
_cell.angle_alpha   90.00
_cell.angle_beta   90.00
_cell.angle_gamma   90.00
#
_symmetry.space_group_name_H-M   'P 1'
#
loop_
_entity.id
_entity.type
_entity.pdbx_description
1 polymer ?
#
loop_
_entity_poly.entity_id
_entity_poly.type
_entity_poly.pdbx_seq_one_letter_code
_entity_poly.pdbx_strand_id
1 'polypeptide(L)'
;MEIVERETEGDELFAKFLNTLQDASERPSEYLQRLHAVMSRVTKQGVIPATEADKHLLRQFCRGCWDNGLIADLQLEQKKNRPPTFSEFLLLLRIEEEKHTAKEQRMKKHLGNVRHRVSSHVIQAENCDAEVKEDPLTAMVKGSKFRSAIRFR
;
A
#
# COMPACT_ATOMS: atom_id res chain seq x y z
N MET A 1 -22.11 2.86 -45.86
CA MET A 1 -22.06 3.85 -44.78
C MET A 1 -21.88 3.20 -43.41
N GLU A 2 -22.36 1.97 -43.18
CA GLU A 2 -22.21 1.22 -41.91
C GLU A 2 -20.80 0.71 -41.56
N ILE A 3 -19.83 0.74 -42.50
CA ILE A 3 -18.47 0.24 -42.23
C ILE A 3 -17.63 1.29 -41.48
N VAL A 4 -17.92 2.59 -41.67
CA VAL A 4 -17.13 3.68 -41.08
C VAL A 4 -17.44 3.88 -39.58
N GLU A 5 -18.68 3.59 -39.14
CA GLU A 5 -19.08 3.77 -37.74
C GLU A 5 -18.50 2.70 -36.79
N ARG A 6 -18.18 1.50 -37.31
CA ARG A 6 -17.57 0.45 -36.48
C ARG A 6 -16.09 0.68 -36.23
N GLU A 7 -15.38 1.29 -37.18
CA GLU A 7 -13.97 1.65 -37.00
C GLU A 7 -13.80 2.72 -35.91
N THR A 8 -14.69 3.71 -35.86
CA THR A 8 -14.62 4.78 -34.86
C THR A 8 -14.85 4.29 -33.43
N GLU A 9 -15.79 3.36 -33.20
CA GLU A 9 -16.06 2.82 -31.86
C GLU A 9 -14.87 1.99 -31.33
N GLY A 10 -14.24 1.20 -32.20
CA GLY A 10 -13.06 0.41 -31.86
C GLY A 10 -11.86 1.29 -31.45
N ASP A 11 -11.61 2.33 -32.23
CA ASP A 11 -10.51 3.27 -31.98
C ASP A 11 -10.76 4.08 -30.70
N GLU A 12 -12.00 4.48 -30.43
CA GLU A 12 -12.38 5.12 -29.17
C GLU A 12 -12.13 4.21 -27.95
N LEU A 13 -12.44 2.93 -28.06
CA LEU A 13 -12.17 1.95 -27.00
C LEU A 13 -10.67 1.78 -26.77
N PHE A 14 -9.86 1.76 -27.83
CA PHE A 14 -8.42 1.67 -27.69
C PHE A 14 -7.79 2.96 -27.14
N ALA A 15 -8.28 4.13 -27.56
CA ALA A 15 -7.90 5.41 -26.97
C ALA A 15 -8.26 5.47 -25.48
N LYS A 16 -9.45 4.98 -25.10
CA LYS A 16 -9.84 4.84 -23.69
C LYS A 16 -8.89 3.92 -22.92
N PHE A 17 -8.53 2.77 -23.50
CA PHE A 17 -7.53 1.88 -22.92
C PHE A 17 -6.21 2.61 -22.66
N LEU A 18 -5.69 3.34 -23.66
CA LEU A 18 -4.46 4.11 -23.52
C LEU A 18 -4.59 5.23 -22.49
N ASN A 19 -5.76 5.81 -22.27
CA ASN A 19 -5.97 6.85 -21.26
C ASN A 19 -6.36 6.32 -19.87
N THR A 20 -6.46 5.00 -19.70
CA THR A 20 -6.74 4.39 -18.40
C THR A 20 -5.47 4.39 -17.56
N LEU A 21 -5.40 5.27 -16.56
CA LEU A 21 -4.31 5.37 -15.57
C LEU A 21 -4.79 4.84 -14.21
N GLN A 22 -3.87 4.44 -13.33
CA GLN A 22 -4.18 4.00 -11.97
C GLN A 22 -4.86 5.13 -11.17
N ASP A 23 -5.90 4.79 -10.42
CA ASP A 23 -6.56 5.73 -9.50
C ASP A 23 -5.81 5.82 -8.16
N ALA A 24 -5.91 6.95 -7.45
CA ALA A 24 -5.06 7.23 -6.29
C ALA A 24 -5.13 6.23 -5.12
N SER A 25 -6.25 5.52 -4.96
CA SER A 25 -6.43 4.51 -3.92
C SER A 25 -6.49 3.08 -4.46
N GLU A 26 -6.30 2.91 -5.77
CA GLU A 26 -6.39 1.62 -6.44
C GLU A 26 -5.06 0.89 -6.29
N ARG A 27 -5.09 -0.41 -5.97
CA ARG A 27 -3.89 -1.23 -5.94
C ARG A 27 -3.41 -1.55 -7.36
N PRO A 28 -2.11 -1.75 -7.59
CA PRO A 28 -1.61 -2.16 -8.91
C PRO A 28 -2.36 -3.37 -9.52
N SER A 29 -2.68 -4.39 -8.72
CA SER A 29 -3.43 -5.56 -9.17
C SER A 29 -4.90 -5.29 -9.51
N GLU A 30 -5.52 -4.28 -8.92
CA GLU A 30 -6.88 -3.82 -9.25
C GLU A 30 -6.85 -3.00 -10.55
N TYR A 31 -5.87 -2.10 -10.67
CA TYR A 31 -5.61 -1.35 -11.89
C TYR A 31 -5.40 -2.27 -13.10
N LEU A 32 -4.59 -3.32 -12.96
CA LEU A 32 -4.38 -4.30 -14.04
C LEU A 32 -5.70 -4.99 -14.45
N GLN A 33 -6.57 -5.33 -13.49
CA GLN A 33 -7.85 -5.97 -13.79
C GLN A 33 -8.79 -5.02 -14.54
N ARG A 34 -8.88 -3.75 -14.12
CA ARG A 34 -9.65 -2.72 -14.83
C ARG A 34 -9.12 -2.52 -16.24
N LEU A 35 -7.79 -2.47 -16.40
CA LEU A 35 -7.14 -2.33 -17.68
C LEU A 35 -7.43 -3.52 -18.61
N HIS A 36 -7.38 -4.75 -18.07
CA HIS A 36 -7.76 -5.97 -18.79
C HIS A 36 -9.24 -6.00 -19.20
N ALA A 37 -10.14 -5.48 -18.37
CA ALA A 37 -11.56 -5.38 -18.71
C ALA A 37 -11.80 -4.45 -19.92
N VAL A 38 -11.06 -3.34 -20.03
CA VAL A 38 -11.12 -2.46 -21.21
C VAL A 38 -10.49 -3.15 -22.42
N MET A 39 -9.30 -3.75 -22.27
CA MET A 39 -8.63 -4.51 -23.35
C MET A 39 -9.50 -5.64 -23.90
N SER A 40 -10.23 -6.35 -23.04
CA SER A 40 -11.15 -7.42 -23.46
C SER A 40 -12.29 -6.92 -24.37
N ARG A 41 -12.64 -5.62 -24.32
CA ARG A 41 -13.60 -5.02 -25.24
C ARG A 41 -12.93 -4.64 -26.56
N VAL A 42 -11.72 -4.08 -26.48
CA VAL A 42 -10.88 -3.75 -27.65
C VAL A 42 -10.61 -5.00 -28.51
N THR A 43 -10.24 -6.12 -27.88
CA THR A 43 -9.97 -7.37 -28.60
C THR A 43 -11.23 -7.97 -29.23
N LYS A 44 -12.39 -7.83 -28.58
CA LYS A 44 -13.69 -8.27 -29.15
C LYS A 44 -14.10 -7.47 -30.39
N GLN A 45 -13.74 -6.19 -30.45
CA GLN A 45 -13.96 -5.36 -31.63
C GLN A 45 -12.93 -5.60 -32.76
N GLY A 46 -11.91 -6.44 -32.51
CA GLY A 46 -10.90 -6.79 -33.51
C GLY A 46 -9.84 -5.71 -33.77
N VAL A 47 -9.82 -4.64 -32.97
CA VAL A 47 -8.83 -3.54 -33.09
C VAL A 47 -7.41 -4.02 -32.79
N ILE A 48 -7.28 -4.91 -31.80
CA ILE A 48 -6.02 -5.53 -31.41
C ILE A 48 -6.19 -7.07 -31.42
N PRO A 49 -5.27 -7.82 -32.06
CA PRO A 49 -5.27 -9.27 -31.97
C PRO A 49 -5.10 -9.75 -30.51
N ALA A 50 -5.85 -10.78 -30.11
CA ALA A 50 -5.74 -11.35 -28.76
C ALA A 50 -4.31 -11.79 -28.40
N THR A 51 -3.51 -12.19 -29.38
CA THR A 51 -2.10 -12.58 -29.22
C THR A 51 -1.19 -11.42 -28.81
N GLU A 52 -1.59 -10.17 -29.07
CA GLU A 52 -0.84 -8.96 -28.71
C GLU A 52 -1.38 -8.29 -27.44
N ALA A 53 -2.52 -8.75 -26.90
CA ALA A 53 -3.20 -8.13 -25.77
C ALA A 53 -2.29 -8.01 -24.53
N ASP A 54 -1.59 -9.07 -24.17
CA ASP A 54 -0.67 -9.08 -23.01
C ASP A 54 0.49 -8.07 -23.18
N LYS A 55 0.97 -7.87 -24.41
CA LYS A 55 2.02 -6.88 -24.70
C LYS A 55 1.50 -5.46 -24.50
N HIS A 56 0.29 -5.18 -24.99
CA HIS A 56 -0.34 -3.88 -24.78
C HIS A 56 -0.67 -3.64 -23.30
N LEU A 57 -1.17 -4.66 -22.60
CA LEU A 57 -1.44 -4.59 -21.17
C LEU A 57 -0.18 -4.25 -20.37
N LEU A 58 0.92 -4.97 -20.59
CA LEU A 58 2.17 -4.69 -19.88
C LEU A 58 2.70 -3.28 -20.19
N ARG A 59 2.68 -2.86 -21.46
CA ARG A 59 3.14 -1.52 -21.86
C ARG A 59 2.33 -0.42 -21.19
N GLN A 60 1.00 -0.53 -21.21
CA GLN A 60 0.11 0.47 -20.61
C GLN A 60 0.12 0.42 -19.09
N PHE A 61 0.30 -0.76 -18.50
CA PHE A 61 0.50 -0.89 -17.06
C PHE A 61 1.74 -0.12 -16.60
N CYS A 62 2.89 -0.35 -17.26
CA CYS A 62 4.13 0.39 -16.95
C CYS A 62 3.98 1.90 -17.10
N ARG A 63 3.14 2.38 -18.03
CA ARG A 63 2.89 3.82 -18.26
C ARG A 63 1.94 4.44 -17.23
N GLY A 64 0.93 3.70 -16.80
CA GLY A 64 -0.17 4.22 -15.99
C GLY A 64 -0.15 3.83 -14.52
N CYS A 65 0.72 2.89 -14.11
CA CYS A 65 0.93 2.52 -12.71
C CYS A 65 1.81 3.56 -12.00
N TRP A 66 1.45 3.93 -10.78
CA TRP A 66 2.17 4.92 -9.98
C TRP A 66 3.25 4.31 -9.09
N ASP A 67 3.25 2.99 -8.91
CA ASP A 67 4.23 2.28 -8.10
C ASP A 67 5.48 1.91 -8.91
N ASN A 68 6.40 2.88 -9.03
CA ASN A 68 7.69 2.69 -9.69
C ASN A 68 8.57 1.64 -8.98
N GLY A 69 8.42 1.47 -7.67
CA GLY A 69 9.19 0.49 -6.90
C GLY A 69 8.80 -0.93 -7.30
N LEU A 70 7.50 -1.19 -7.38
CA LEU A 70 6.97 -2.47 -7.83
C LEU A 70 7.30 -2.77 -9.30
N ILE A 71 7.26 -1.76 -10.19
CA ILE A 71 7.69 -1.91 -11.60
C ILE A 71 9.17 -2.36 -11.67
N ALA A 72 10.03 -1.75 -10.85
CA ALA A 72 11.45 -2.05 -10.80
C ALA A 72 11.73 -3.44 -10.19
N ASP A 73 11.12 -3.76 -9.06
CA ASP A 73 11.28 -5.05 -8.36
C ASP A 73 10.89 -6.23 -9.25
N LEU A 74 9.82 -6.08 -10.03
CA LEU A 74 9.36 -7.09 -10.99
C LEU A 74 10.04 -7.00 -12.36
N GLN A 75 10.91 -6.02 -12.60
CA GLN A 75 11.60 -5.80 -13.87
C GLN A 75 10.65 -5.74 -15.08
N LEU A 76 9.48 -5.12 -14.91
CA LEU A 76 8.39 -5.17 -15.90
C LEU A 76 8.78 -4.55 -17.25
N GLU A 77 9.60 -3.50 -17.23
CA GLU A 77 10.16 -2.85 -18.42
C GLU A 77 10.91 -3.82 -19.33
N GLN A 78 11.67 -4.77 -18.75
CA GLN A 78 12.47 -5.74 -19.50
C GLN A 78 11.61 -6.85 -20.13
N LYS A 79 10.39 -7.05 -19.60
CA LYS A 79 9.45 -8.09 -20.05
C LYS A 79 8.55 -7.63 -21.19
N LYS A 80 8.61 -6.37 -21.63
CA LYS A 80 7.74 -5.81 -22.69
C LYS A 80 7.77 -6.58 -24.02
N ASN A 81 8.88 -7.23 -24.35
CA ASN A 81 9.03 -8.03 -25.58
C ASN A 81 8.44 -9.45 -25.46
N ARG A 82 8.41 -10.00 -24.24
CA ARG A 82 7.88 -11.32 -23.90
C ARG A 82 7.05 -11.19 -22.61
N PRO A 83 5.85 -10.60 -22.70
CA PRO A 83 5.06 -10.35 -21.52
C PRO A 83 4.58 -11.66 -20.90
N PRO A 84 4.41 -11.71 -19.56
CA PRO A 84 3.64 -12.76 -18.92
C PRO A 84 2.18 -12.70 -19.38
N THR A 85 1.49 -13.84 -19.35
CA THR A 85 0.03 -13.85 -19.56
C THR A 85 -0.67 -13.03 -18.47
N PHE A 86 -1.89 -12.56 -18.72
CA PHE A 86 -2.67 -11.81 -17.72
C PHE A 86 -2.69 -12.47 -16.33
N SER A 87 -2.95 -13.78 -16.26
CA SER A 87 -3.03 -14.52 -15.00
C SER A 87 -1.69 -14.57 -14.27
N GLU A 88 -0.60 -14.82 -15.00
CA GLU A 88 0.76 -14.81 -14.44
C GLU A 88 1.14 -13.41 -13.96
N PHE A 89 0.82 -12.38 -14.75
CA PHE A 89 1.11 -11.00 -14.37
C PHE A 89 0.36 -10.61 -13.10
N LEU A 90 -0.93 -10.92 -13.02
CA LEU A 90 -1.75 -10.65 -11.85
C LEU A 90 -1.22 -11.37 -10.60
N LEU A 91 -0.75 -12.61 -10.75
CA LEU A 91 -0.11 -13.35 -9.66
C LEU A 91 1.18 -12.68 -9.19
N LEU A 92 2.06 -12.27 -10.13
CA LEU A 92 3.30 -11.56 -9.81
C LEU A 92 3.03 -10.26 -9.03
N LEU A 93 2.03 -9.48 -9.46
CA LEU A 93 1.64 -8.25 -8.76
C LEU A 93 1.20 -8.54 -7.33
N ARG A 94 0.31 -9.52 -7.13
CA ARG A 94 -0.23 -9.83 -5.80
C ARG A 94 0.84 -10.30 -4.82
N ILE A 95 1.79 -11.11 -5.29
CA ILE A 95 2.93 -11.56 -4.48
C ILE A 95 3.81 -10.37 -4.07
N GLU A 96 4.13 -9.48 -5.01
CA GLU A 96 5.00 -8.34 -4.73
C GLU A 96 4.32 -7.31 -3.82
N GLU A 97 3.03 -7.02 -4.04
CA GLU A 97 2.22 -6.18 -3.15
C GLU A 97 2.19 -6.71 -1.71
N GLU A 98 2.04 -8.03 -1.53
CA GLU A 98 2.07 -8.66 -0.21
C GLU A 98 3.46 -8.53 0.43
N LYS A 99 4.53 -8.71 -0.35
CA LYS A 99 5.92 -8.52 0.11
C LYS A 99 6.15 -7.08 0.60
N HIS A 100 5.69 -6.09 -0.15
CA HIS A 100 5.77 -4.66 0.21
C HIS A 100 4.99 -4.39 1.50
N THR A 101 3.74 -4.85 1.56
CA THR A 101 2.89 -4.71 2.75
C THR A 101 3.53 -5.34 3.99
N ALA A 102 4.07 -6.55 3.87
CA ALA A 102 4.74 -7.24 4.98
C ALA A 102 6.04 -6.55 5.43
N LYS A 103 6.76 -5.91 4.50
CA LYS A 103 7.95 -5.11 4.79
C LYS A 103 7.57 -3.84 5.55
N GLU A 104 6.58 -3.10 5.07
CA GLU A 104 6.09 -1.88 5.72
C GLU A 104 5.57 -2.15 7.13
N GLN A 105 4.80 -3.22 7.33
CA GLN A 105 4.32 -3.62 8.65
C GLN A 105 5.47 -3.94 9.60
N ARG A 106 6.52 -4.63 9.13
CA ARG A 106 7.73 -4.89 9.94
C ARG A 106 8.43 -3.58 10.28
N MET A 107 8.62 -2.69 9.32
CA MET A 107 9.26 -1.39 9.55
C MET A 107 8.48 -0.55 10.56
N LYS A 108 7.14 -0.48 10.44
CA LYS A 108 6.28 0.26 11.38
C LYS A 108 6.41 -0.27 12.82
N LYS A 109 6.49 -1.60 13.00
CA LYS A 109 6.65 -2.23 14.32
C LYS A 109 8.01 -1.93 14.97
N HIS A 110 9.08 -1.87 14.19
CA HIS A 110 10.44 -1.70 14.73
C HIS A 110 10.86 -0.23 14.83
N LEU A 111 10.41 0.63 13.91
CA LEU A 111 10.72 2.06 13.90
C LEU A 111 9.76 2.86 14.82
N GLY A 112 8.53 2.41 15.01
CA GLY A 112 7.54 3.06 15.89
C GLY A 112 7.79 2.85 17.40
N ASN A 113 8.63 1.88 17.76
CA ASN A 113 8.90 1.52 19.15
C ASN A 113 10.19 2.13 19.73
N VAL A 114 10.97 2.88 18.92
CA VAL A 114 12.12 3.63 19.42
C VAL A 114 11.64 4.94 20.04
N ARG A 115 10.86 4.85 21.12
CA ARG A 115 10.81 5.94 22.10
C ARG A 115 12.13 5.89 22.85
N HIS A 116 13.14 6.58 22.31
CA HIS A 116 14.28 6.99 23.12
C HIS A 116 13.72 7.86 24.26
N ARG A 117 13.48 7.27 25.44
CA ARG A 117 13.32 8.04 26.68
C ARG A 117 14.70 8.59 27.04
N VAL A 118 15.17 9.57 26.27
CA VAL A 118 16.22 10.45 26.74
C VAL A 118 15.53 11.35 27.77
N SER A 119 15.67 10.97 29.03
CA SER A 119 15.31 11.81 30.17
C SER A 119 16.29 12.99 30.20
N SER A 120 15.99 14.04 29.44
CA SER A 120 16.61 15.34 29.65
C SER A 120 16.24 15.79 31.06
N HIS A 121 17.22 15.79 31.97
CA HIS A 121 17.08 16.41 33.28
C HIS A 121 16.88 17.91 33.06
N VAL A 122 15.63 18.35 33.04
CA VAL A 122 15.28 19.77 33.20
C VAL A 122 15.35 20.03 34.69
N ILE A 123 16.36 20.80 35.13
CA ILE A 123 16.32 21.45 36.44
C ILE A 123 15.29 22.58 36.30
N GLN A 124 14.12 22.37 36.87
CA GLN A 124 13.06 23.37 36.96
C GLN A 124 13.03 23.89 38.41
N ALA A 125 13.22 25.19 38.57
CA ALA A 125 13.09 25.88 39.85
C ALA A 125 11.60 26.02 40.25
N GLU A 126 11.27 25.48 41.43
CA GLU A 126 10.32 25.93 42.47
C GLU A 126 9.76 27.37 42.32
N ASN A 127 8.50 27.75 42.64
CA ASN A 127 7.31 27.20 43.33
C ASN A 127 6.08 28.10 43.00
N CYS A 128 4.83 27.61 43.14
CA CYS A 128 3.70 28.32 43.79
C CYS A 128 2.38 27.51 43.77
N ASP A 129 1.65 27.59 44.89
CA ASP A 129 0.57 26.74 45.39
C ASP A 129 -0.86 26.91 44.78
N ALA A 130 -1.72 25.94 45.17
CA ALA A 130 -3.18 26.01 45.41
C ALA A 130 -4.16 25.62 44.27
N GLU A 131 -4.84 24.46 44.39
CA GLU A 131 -6.15 24.27 45.07
C GLU A 131 -6.74 22.86 44.81
N VAL A 132 -7.46 22.37 45.82
CA VAL A 132 -8.04 21.03 45.98
C VAL A 132 -9.52 21.01 45.60
N LYS A 133 -9.99 19.94 44.92
CA LYS A 133 -11.39 19.43 44.99
C LYS A 133 -11.43 17.89 44.90
N GLU A 134 -11.52 17.25 46.07
CA GLU A 134 -12.37 16.13 46.53
C GLU A 134 -13.30 15.45 45.49
N ASP A 135 -13.74 14.17 45.47
CA ASP A 135 -13.52 12.82 46.09
C ASP A 135 -14.78 11.97 45.62
N PRO A 136 -15.11 10.69 45.97
CA PRO A 136 -14.38 9.56 46.57
C PRO A 136 -14.77 8.14 46.00
N LEU A 137 -14.32 7.08 46.69
CA LEU A 137 -14.61 5.62 46.60
C LEU A 137 -13.71 4.82 45.64
N THR A 138 -12.81 3.95 46.10
CA THR A 138 -13.13 2.78 46.95
C THR A 138 -11.90 2.31 47.71
N ALA A 139 -12.04 2.18 49.03
CA ALA A 139 -11.07 1.63 49.95
C ALA A 139 -10.91 0.11 49.79
N MET A 140 -9.67 -0.39 49.85
CA MET A 140 -9.41 -1.75 50.36
C MET A 140 -8.05 -1.79 51.06
N VAL A 141 -8.11 -1.59 52.38
CA VAL A 141 -7.07 -1.84 53.38
C VAL A 141 -6.94 -3.35 53.60
N LYS A 142 -5.75 -3.94 53.38
CA LYS A 142 -5.13 -5.07 54.12
C LYS A 142 -3.64 -5.08 53.73
N GLY A 143 -2.62 -5.14 54.58
CA GLY A 143 -2.48 -5.17 56.01
C GLY A 143 -0.97 -5.13 56.31
N SER A 144 -0.62 -4.61 57.47
CA SER A 144 0.73 -4.38 57.96
C SER A 144 1.61 -5.63 58.02
N LYS A 145 2.91 -5.47 57.70
CA LYS A 145 4.02 -6.09 58.45
C LYS A 145 5.31 -5.29 58.23
N PHE A 146 5.57 -4.38 59.17
CA PHE A 146 6.90 -3.85 59.43
C PHE A 146 7.80 -4.98 59.98
N ARG A 147 8.97 -5.19 59.38
CA ARG A 147 10.19 -5.55 60.13
C ARG A 147 11.38 -4.85 59.49
N SER A 148 11.91 -3.90 60.24
CA SER A 148 13.24 -3.31 60.10
C SER A 148 14.30 -4.35 60.44
N ALA A 149 15.44 -4.33 59.74
CA ALA A 149 16.75 -4.04 60.34
C ALA A 149 17.88 -4.48 59.40
N ILE A 150 18.66 -3.48 59.05
CA ILE A 150 19.94 -3.50 58.36
C ILE A 150 20.99 -4.22 59.24
N ARG A 151 21.81 -5.04 58.57
CA ARG A 151 23.08 -5.59 59.09
C ARG A 151 24.11 -4.46 59.20
N PHE A 152 24.71 -4.25 60.37
CA PHE A 152 25.98 -3.55 60.48
C PHE A 152 26.83 -4.14 61.62
N ARG A 153 28.04 -4.56 61.20
CA ARG A 153 29.26 -4.90 61.93
C ARG A 153 29.33 -6.19 62.75
#